data_AF-A0ABD0P1B2-F1
#
_entry.id   AF-A0ABD0P1B2-F1
#
_cell.length_a   1.000
_cell.length_b   1.000
_cell.length_c   1.000
_cell.angle_alpha   90.00
_cell.angle_beta   90.00
_cell.angle_gamma   90.00
#
_symmetry.space_group_name_H-M   'P 1'
#
loop_
_entity.id
_entity.type
_entity.pdbx_description
1 polymer ?
#
loop_
_entity_poly.entity_id
_entity_poly.type
_entity_poly.pdbx_seq_one_letter_code
_entity_poly.pdbx_strand_id
1 'polypeptide(L)' 'YPVVLSIEEHCDIKQQKMMAQILRDVFQDKLLTEPLEPEADDLPSPNQLKGKIIIK' A
#
# COMPACT_ATOMS: atom_id res chain seq x y z
N TYR A 1 -5.42 12.01 5.98
CA TYR A 1 -6.10 11.21 4.95
C TYR A 1 -5.08 10.26 4.32
N PRO A 2 -5.50 9.20 3.60
CA PRO A 2 -4.56 8.32 2.92
C PRO A 2 -3.84 9.00 1.77
N VAL A 3 -2.69 8.44 1.39
CA VAL A 3 -2.00 8.73 0.13
C VAL A 3 -2.05 7.46 -0.73
N VAL A 4 -2.44 7.60 -1.99
CA VAL A 4 -2.42 6.50 -2.96
C VAL A 4 -1.26 6.72 -3.91
N LEU A 5 -0.34 5.77 -3.99
CA LEU A 5 0.73 5.74 -4.96
C LEU A 5 0.29 4.84 -6.12
N SER A 6 -0.05 5.45 -7.26
CA SER A 6 -0.35 4.72 -8.49
C SER A 6 0.97 4.42 -9.19
N ILE A 7 1.39 3.15 -9.20
CA ILE A 7 2.67 2.73 -9.79
C ILE A 7 2.38 2.10 -11.17
N GLU A 8 3.00 2.66 -12.20
CA GLU A 8 2.99 2.04 -13.54
C GLU A 8 4.29 1.23 -13.70
N GLU A 9 4.16 -0.08 -13.62
CA GLU A 9 5.31 -0.98 -13.50
C GLU A 9 5.75 -1.54 -14.87
N HIS A 10 6.98 -1.23 -15.26
CA HIS A 10 7.62 -1.74 -16.47
C HIS A 10 8.93 -2.50 -16.16
N CYS A 11 9.24 -2.75 -14.88
CA CYS A 11 10.47 -3.44 -14.49
C CYS A 11 10.31 -4.96 -14.47
N ASP A 12 11.44 -5.66 -14.49
CA ASP A 12 11.48 -7.11 -14.39
C ASP A 12 11.16 -7.61 -12.96
N ILE A 13 10.96 -8.93 -12.81
CA ILE A 13 10.61 -9.56 -11.52
C ILE A 13 11.67 -9.30 -10.43
N LYS A 14 12.96 -9.17 -10.79
CA LYS A 14 14.03 -8.91 -9.82
C LYS A 14 13.89 -7.48 -9.28
N GLN A 15 13.62 -6.52 -10.16
CA GLN A 15 13.40 -5.13 -9.80
C GLN A 15 12.10 -4.94 -9.03
N GLN A 16 11.02 -5.63 -9.39
CA GLN A 16 9.76 -5.62 -8.64
C GLN A 16 9.94 -6.10 -7.20
N LYS A 17 10.72 -7.16 -6.98
CA LYS A 17 11.07 -7.64 -5.63
C LYS A 17 11.85 -6.59 -4.83
N MET A 18 12.80 -5.92 -5.48
CA MET A 18 13.53 -4.82 -4.86
C MET A 18 12.62 -3.64 -4.50
N MET A 19 11.72 -3.27 -5.41
CA MET A 19 10.72 -2.22 -5.15
C MET A 19 9.84 -2.58 -3.97
N ALA A 20 9.31 -3.81 -3.91
CA ALA A 20 8.49 -4.27 -2.79
C ALA A 20 9.24 -4.25 -1.46
N GLN A 21 10.55 -4.55 -1.46
CA GLN A 21 11.38 -4.46 -0.25
C GLN A 21 11.58 -3.01 0.17
N ILE A 22 11.95 -2.13 -0.76
CA ILE A 22 12.15 -0.70 -0.50
C ILE A 22 10.87 -0.06 0.05
N LEU A 23 9.70 -0.35 -0.56
CA LEU A 23 8.42 0.19 -0.11
C LEU A 23 8.11 -0.22 1.33
N ARG A 24 8.38 -1.48 1.72
CA ARG A 24 8.19 -1.95 3.10
C ARG A 24 9.17 -1.29 4.07
N ASP A 25 10.45 -1.21 3.71
CA ASP A 25 11.49 -0.68 4.59
C ASP A 25 11.32 0.83 4.83
N VAL A 26 10.92 1.57 3.79
CA VAL A 26 10.77 3.03 3.86
C VAL A 26 9.45 3.45 4.49
N PHE A 27 8.33 2.82 4.11
CA PHE A 27 7.01 3.24 4.58
C PHE A 27 6.55 2.53 5.86
N GLN A 28 7.15 1.39 6.21
CA GLN A 28 6.94 0.69 7.47
C GLN A 28 5.44 0.57 7.83
N ASP A 29 5.06 1.02 9.03
CA ASP A 29 3.70 0.99 9.57
C ASP A 29 2.69 1.83 8.78
N LYS A 30 3.16 2.78 7.96
CA LYS A 30 2.31 3.59 7.10
C LYS A 30 1.88 2.83 5.85
N LEU A 31 2.64 1.83 5.41
CA LEU A 31 2.25 1.02 4.26
C LEU A 31 1.06 0.13 4.63
N LEU A 32 -0.02 0.20 3.87
CA LEU A 32 -1.13 -0.71 4.02
C LEU A 32 -0.78 -2.05 3.35
N THR A 33 -0.40 -3.05 4.15
CA THR A 33 -0.02 -4.39 3.66
C THR A 33 -1.12 -5.44 3.85
N GLU A 34 -2.09 -5.16 4.71
CA GLU A 34 -3.19 -6.07 5.06
C GLU A 34 -4.53 -5.31 5.06
N PRO A 35 -5.65 -5.99 4.79
CA PRO A 35 -6.98 -5.41 4.95
C PRO A 35 -7.22 -4.93 6.39
N LEU A 36 -7.90 -3.80 6.56
CA LEU A 36 -8.30 -3.31 7.90
C LEU A 36 -9.35 -4.22 8.54
N GLU A 37 -10.31 -4.67 7.74
CA GLU A 37 -11.41 -5.55 8.13
C GLU A 37 -11.55 -6.62 7.02
N PRO A 38 -11.07 -7.86 7.26
CA PRO A 38 -11.03 -8.90 6.22
C PRO A 38 -12.40 -9.30 5.66
N GLU A 39 -13.47 -9.07 6.44
CA GLU A 39 -14.84 -9.49 6.15
C GLU A 39 -15.74 -8.31 5.77
N ALA A 40 -15.17 -7.12 5.57
CA ALA A 40 -15.96 -5.94 5.20
C ALA A 40 -16.47 -6.04 3.76
N ASP A 41 -17.78 -5.81 3.58
CA ASP A 41 -18.42 -5.73 2.27
C ASP A 41 -18.13 -4.40 1.54
N ASP A 42 -17.76 -3.35 2.31
CA ASP A 42 -17.51 -2.00 1.82
C ASP A 42 -16.06 -1.56 1.97
N LEU A 43 -15.63 -0.61 1.13
CA LEU A 43 -14.31 0.00 1.26
C LEU A 43 -14.21 0.87 2.54
N PRO A 44 -13.05 0.87 3.22
CA PRO A 44 -12.84 1.69 4.39
C PRO A 44 -12.90 3.19 4.06
N SER A 45 -13.47 3.96 4.97
CA SER A 45 -13.56 5.42 4.84
C SER A 45 -12.17 6.10 4.83
N PRO A 46 -12.06 7.32 4.27
CA PRO A 46 -10.81 8.08 4.30
C PRO A 46 -10.25 8.35 5.71
N ASN A 47 -11.11 8.33 6.74
CA ASN A 47 -10.70 8.45 8.13
C ASN A 47 -10.12 7.15 8.69
N GLN A 48 -10.68 5.99 8.34
CA GLN A 48 -10.12 4.67 8.68
C GLN A 48 -8.73 4.49 8.06
N LEU A 49 -8.49 5.09 6.88
CA LEU A 49 -7.20 5.04 6.18
C LEU A 49 -6.25 6.22 6.50
N LYS A 50 -6.53 7.01 7.54
CA LYS A 50 -5.75 8.23 7.82
C LYS A 50 -4.29 7.89 8.11
N GLY A 51 -3.38 8.48 7.33
CA GLY A 51 -1.93 8.30 7.49
C GLY A 51 -1.38 7.04 6.83
N LYS A 52 -2.23 6.27 6.14
CA LYS A 52 -1.81 5.09 5.38
C LYS A 52 -1.39 5.46 3.95
N ILE A 53 -0.42 4.71 3.43
CA ILE A 53 0.04 4.71 2.05
C ILE A 53 -0.47 3.43 1.40
N ILE A 54 -1.18 3.58 0.30
CA ILE A 54 -1.81 2.49 -0.46
C ILE A 54 -1.11 2.41 -1.81
N ILE A 55 -0.75 1.21 -2.24
CA ILE A 55 -0.15 0.98 -3.56
C ILE A 55 -1.25 0.53 -4.51
N LYS A 56 -1.33 1.14 -5.69
CA LYS A 56 -2.31 0.85 -6.74
C LYS A 56 -1.64 0.70 -8.09
#